data_AF-A0A6A4B4D7-F1
#
_entry.id   AF-A0A6A4B4D7-F1
#
_cell.length_a   1.000
_cell.length_b   1.000
_cell.length_c   1.000
_cell.angle_alpha   90.00
_cell.angle_beta   90.00
_cell.angle_gamma   90.00
#
_symmetry.space_group_name_H-M   'P 1'
#
loop_
_entity.id
_entity.type
_entity.pdbx_description
1 polymer ?
#
loop_
_entity_poly.entity_id
_entity_poly.type
_entity_poly.pdbx_seq_one_letter_code
_entity_poly.pdbx_strand_id
1 'polypeptide(L)'
;MTDAFSSQEAPTLGSPDSPTNAEEKKRTSEMSKTWTSGLVEGTMEIPERSVKLHERKSIMDCVHGLMTFESICMRIIDTLQFQRLRNLHQLGPASFVYIGATHSRFEH
;
A
#
# COMPACT_ATOMS: atom_id res chain seq x y z
N MET A 1 2.61 -0.27 -74.31
CA MET A 1 2.22 0.82 -73.40
C MET A 1 2.88 0.54 -72.07
N THR A 2 3.71 1.48 -71.65
CA THR A 2 4.48 1.52 -70.40
C THR A 2 3.57 1.34 -69.19
N ASP A 3 4.09 0.71 -68.14
CA ASP A 3 4.12 1.35 -66.83
C ASP A 3 5.26 0.79 -65.98
N ALA A 4 5.94 1.73 -65.32
CA ALA A 4 7.12 1.55 -64.51
C ALA A 4 6.73 1.41 -63.04
N PHE A 5 7.33 0.45 -62.34
CA PHE A 5 7.56 0.53 -60.90
C PHE A 5 8.73 -0.41 -60.58
N SER A 6 9.95 0.12 -60.61
CA SER A 6 10.63 0.64 -59.43
C SER A 6 10.99 -0.49 -58.45
N SER A 7 12.28 -0.79 -58.47
CA SER A 7 13.10 -1.54 -57.54
C SER A 7 12.55 -1.69 -56.12
N GLN A 8 12.74 -2.86 -55.53
CA GLN A 8 13.72 -3.02 -54.45
C GLN A 8 13.94 -4.51 -54.11
N GLU A 9 15.22 -4.86 -54.05
CA GLU A 9 15.76 -6.16 -53.65
C GLU A 9 15.46 -6.40 -52.17
N ALA A 10 15.04 -7.63 -51.83
CA ALA A 10 14.91 -8.06 -50.44
C ALA A 10 16.34 -8.27 -49.87
N PRO A 11 16.78 -7.52 -48.85
CA PRO A 11 18.04 -7.80 -48.21
C PRO A 11 17.87 -9.02 -47.30
N THR A 12 18.85 -9.91 -47.41
CA THR A 12 19.00 -11.16 -46.68
C THR A 12 18.85 -10.97 -45.16
N LEU A 13 18.21 -11.96 -44.53
CA LEU A 13 18.09 -12.10 -43.08
C LEU A 13 19.48 -12.12 -42.43
N GLY A 14 19.95 -10.94 -42.03
CA GLY A 14 21.07 -10.77 -41.11
C GLY A 14 20.62 -11.09 -39.69
N SER A 15 21.37 -11.96 -39.03
CA SER A 15 21.25 -12.33 -37.63
C SER A 15 21.06 -11.11 -36.71
N PRO A 16 20.33 -11.24 -35.59
CA PRO A 16 20.24 -10.17 -34.61
C PRO A 16 21.60 -10.01 -33.93
N ASP A 17 22.33 -8.97 -34.32
CA ASP A 17 23.49 -8.49 -33.57
C ASP A 17 23.04 -8.18 -32.15
N SER A 18 23.53 -9.00 -31.22
CA SER A 18 23.36 -8.79 -29.79
C SER A 18 24.00 -7.43 -29.43
N PRO A 19 23.31 -6.55 -28.70
CA PRO A 19 23.89 -5.29 -28.29
C PRO A 19 25.15 -5.57 -27.46
N THR A 20 26.28 -5.05 -27.92
CA THR A 20 27.55 -5.20 -27.23
C THR A 20 27.44 -4.57 -25.84
N ASN A 21 27.95 -5.32 -24.84
CA ASN A 21 27.92 -5.08 -23.38
C ASN A 21 28.26 -3.63 -22.94
N ALA A 22 28.91 -2.84 -23.79
CA ALA A 22 29.28 -1.46 -23.50
C ALA A 22 28.10 -0.47 -23.61
N GLU A 23 27.17 -0.67 -24.54
CA GLU A 23 26.08 0.30 -24.78
C GLU A 23 24.92 0.12 -23.79
N GLU A 24 24.74 -1.10 -23.31
CA GLU A 24 23.77 -1.42 -22.24
C GLU A 24 24.24 -0.89 -20.88
N LYS A 25 25.56 -0.87 -20.63
CA LYS A 25 26.14 -0.23 -19.44
C LYS A 25 25.95 1.28 -19.42
N LYS A 26 25.96 1.93 -20.58
CA LYS A 26 25.72 3.38 -20.66
C LYS A 26 24.26 3.73 -20.40
N ARG A 27 23.32 3.02 -21.05
CA ARG A 27 21.88 3.19 -20.83
C ARG A 27 21.44 2.86 -19.41
N THR A 28 21.97 1.81 -18.79
CA THR A 28 21.68 1.48 -17.39
C THR A 28 22.24 2.54 -16.44
N SER A 29 23.42 3.09 -16.72
CA SER A 29 23.99 4.19 -15.91
C SER A 29 23.19 5.49 -16.04
N GLU A 30 22.60 5.76 -17.20
CA GLU A 30 21.78 6.95 -17.43
C GLU A 30 20.36 6.78 -16.90
N MET A 31 19.80 5.58 -16.98
CA MET A 31 18.48 5.24 -16.44
C MET A 31 18.47 5.18 -14.90
N SER A 32 19.60 4.85 -14.27
CA SER A 32 19.77 4.98 -12.81
C SER A 32 19.88 6.43 -12.33
N LYS A 33 20.26 7.38 -13.21
CA LYS A 33 20.42 8.81 -12.85
C LYS A 33 19.10 9.59 -12.92
N THR A 34 18.13 9.12 -13.72
CA THR A 34 16.83 9.81 -13.87
C THR A 34 15.80 9.44 -12.80
N TRP A 35 15.98 8.32 -12.10
CA TRP A 35 15.13 7.97 -10.96
C TRP A 35 15.52 8.65 -9.64
N THR A 36 16.71 9.24 -9.57
CA THR A 36 17.21 9.91 -8.35
C THR A 36 16.94 11.42 -8.31
N SER A 37 16.62 12.07 -9.43
CA SER A 37 16.40 13.53 -9.44
C SER A 37 14.96 13.97 -9.12
N GLY A 38 14.03 13.03 -8.99
CA GLY A 38 12.61 13.29 -8.72
C GLY A 38 12.16 12.99 -7.29
N LEU A 39 13.04 12.45 -6.45
CA LEU A 39 12.74 12.26 -5.03
C LEU A 39 13.01 13.59 -4.30
N VAL A 40 12.13 14.56 -4.55
CA VAL A 40 11.95 15.70 -3.66
C VAL A 40 11.81 15.12 -2.26
N GLU A 41 12.71 15.56 -1.38
CA GLU A 41 12.74 15.29 0.04
C GLU A 41 11.43 15.76 0.69
N GLY A 42 10.35 15.00 0.47
CA GLY A 42 9.29 14.90 1.44
C GLY A 42 9.85 14.03 2.54
N THR A 43 10.62 14.64 3.45
CA THR A 43 10.67 14.14 4.82
C THR A 43 9.22 14.00 5.22
N MET A 44 8.73 12.75 5.20
CA MET A 44 7.47 12.44 5.86
C MET A 44 7.82 12.62 7.33
N GLU A 45 7.71 13.87 7.77
CA GLU A 45 7.76 14.28 9.16
C GLU A 45 6.83 13.31 9.86
N ILE A 46 7.36 12.27 10.49
CA ILE A 46 6.60 11.49 11.45
C ILE A 46 6.34 12.56 12.50
N PRO A 47 5.11 13.07 12.64
CA PRO A 47 4.89 14.15 13.57
C PRO A 47 5.33 13.60 14.92
N GLU A 48 6.38 14.20 15.50
CA GLU A 48 6.79 13.95 16.88
C GLU A 48 5.70 14.52 17.79
N ARG A 49 4.51 13.93 17.72
CA ARG A 49 3.41 14.19 18.61
C ARG A 49 3.83 13.60 19.93
N SER A 50 4.47 14.43 20.75
CA SER A 50 4.92 14.15 22.11
C SER A 50 3.90 13.26 22.81
N VAL A 51 4.28 12.00 23.01
CA VAL A 51 3.37 10.99 23.53
C VAL A 51 3.28 11.20 25.04
N LYS A 52 2.10 11.55 25.54
CA LYS A 52 1.83 11.40 26.97
C LYS A 52 1.68 9.90 27.27
N LEU A 53 2.81 9.21 27.46
CA LEU A 53 2.83 7.77 27.68
C LEU A 53 2.02 7.35 28.92
N HIS A 54 1.89 8.26 29.89
CA HIS A 54 1.25 8.02 31.18
C HIS A 54 -0.28 8.20 31.18
N GLU A 55 -0.89 8.64 30.06
CA GLU A 55 -2.34 8.84 30.01
C GLU A 55 -3.03 7.50 29.74
N ARG A 56 -3.68 6.95 30.78
CA ARG A 56 -4.52 5.76 30.66
C ARG A 56 -5.95 6.18 30.37
N LYS A 57 -6.57 5.53 29.39
CA LYS A 57 -7.97 5.77 29.03
C LYS A 57 -8.83 4.62 29.50
N SER A 58 -9.91 4.93 30.19
CA SER A 58 -10.88 3.95 30.64
C SER A 58 -12.09 3.90 29.70
N ILE A 59 -12.50 2.70 29.30
CA ILE A 59 -13.64 2.44 28.42
C ILE A 59 -14.58 1.48 29.15
N MET A 60 -15.88 1.71 29.06
CA MET A 60 -16.90 0.80 29.56
C MET A 60 -17.25 -0.23 28.49
N ASP A 61 -17.12 -1.50 28.84
CA ASP A 61 -17.58 -2.66 28.08
C ASP A 61 -18.74 -3.35 28.80
N CYS A 62 -19.62 -4.00 28.05
CA CYS A 62 -20.79 -4.68 28.59
C CYS A 62 -20.48 -6.02 29.27
N VAL A 63 -19.36 -6.67 28.92
CA VAL A 63 -18.94 -7.95 29.50
C VAL A 63 -17.91 -7.73 30.60
N HIS A 64 -16.92 -6.89 30.34
CA HIS A 64 -15.77 -6.65 31.21
C HIS A 64 -15.92 -5.44 32.13
N GLY A 65 -16.96 -4.61 31.95
CA GLY A 65 -17.14 -3.40 32.75
C GLY A 65 -16.10 -2.32 32.41
N LEU A 66 -15.53 -1.67 33.42
CA LEU A 66 -14.55 -0.60 33.20
C LEU A 66 -13.17 -1.19 32.88
N MET A 67 -12.75 -1.11 31.62
CA MET A 67 -11.41 -1.49 31.17
C MET A 67 -10.50 -0.28 31.04
N THR A 68 -9.25 -0.39 31.50
CA THR A 68 -8.24 0.68 31.39
C THR A 68 -7.15 0.30 30.39
N PHE A 69 -6.91 1.16 29.40
CA PHE A 69 -5.92 0.98 28.35
C PHE A 69 -4.75 1.95 28.49
N GLU A 70 -3.56 1.49 28.10
CA GLU A 70 -2.38 2.34 27.97
C GLU A 70 -2.44 3.21 26.71
N SER A 71 -1.71 4.31 26.71
CA SER A 71 -1.58 5.24 25.58
C SER A 71 -1.14 4.57 24.27
N ILE A 72 -0.29 3.54 24.32
CA ILE A 72 0.14 2.79 23.13
C ILE A 72 -1.01 1.97 22.52
N CYS A 73 -1.81 1.30 23.36
CA CYS A 73 -2.97 0.55 22.90
C CYS A 73 -4.01 1.49 22.27
N MET A 74 -4.23 2.66 22.88
CA MET A 74 -5.14 3.66 22.34
C MET A 74 -4.72 4.16 20.95
N ARG A 75 -3.42 4.32 20.68
CA ARG A 75 -2.93 4.66 19.34
C ARG A 75 -3.25 3.60 18.30
N ILE A 76 -3.10 2.33 18.66
CA ILE A 76 -3.42 1.22 17.76
C ILE A 76 -4.93 1.21 17.50
N ILE A 77 -5.74 1.36 18.55
CA ILE A 77 -7.20 1.40 18.47
C ILE A 77 -7.67 2.56 17.60
N ASP A 78 -7.04 3.74 17.69
CA ASP A 78 -7.40 4.93 16.93
C ASP A 78 -6.97 4.88 15.44
N THR A 79 -6.28 3.83 15.00
CA THR A 79 -5.92 3.67 13.59
C THR A 79 -7.13 3.29 12.72
N LEU A 80 -7.17 3.76 11.47
CA LEU A 80 -8.26 3.48 10.54
C LEU A 80 -8.45 1.97 10.32
N GLN A 81 -7.33 1.23 10.30
CA GLN A 81 -7.30 -0.22 10.11
C GLN A 81 -8.05 -0.94 11.22
N PHE A 82 -7.87 -0.50 12.47
CA PHE A 82 -8.56 -1.06 13.63
C PHE A 82 -10.01 -0.56 13.73
N GLN A 83 -10.25 0.74 13.47
CA GLN A 83 -11.58 1.33 13.49
C GLN A 83 -12.55 0.69 12.48
N ARG A 84 -12.04 0.16 11.35
CA ARG A 84 -12.83 -0.60 10.39
C ARG A 84 -13.58 -1.78 11.02
N LEU A 85 -13.05 -2.37 12.09
CA LEU A 85 -13.66 -3.53 12.77
C LEU A 85 -15.04 -3.22 13.37
N ARG A 86 -15.38 -1.93 13.57
CA ARG A 86 -16.71 -1.51 14.04
C ARG A 86 -17.84 -1.90 13.09
N ASN A 87 -17.55 -2.01 11.80
CA ASN A 87 -18.53 -2.34 10.77
C ASN A 87 -18.56 -3.84 10.42
N LEU A 88 -17.73 -4.66 11.07
CA LEU A 88 -17.70 -6.11 10.85
C LEU A 88 -18.42 -6.80 12.01
N HIS A 89 -19.51 -7.49 11.70
CA HIS A 89 -20.17 -8.36 12.69
C HIS A 89 -19.25 -9.49 13.12
N GLN A 90 -19.23 -9.78 14.42
CA GLN A 90 -18.44 -10.87 14.97
C GLN A 90 -18.89 -12.24 14.43
N LEU A 91 -20.21 -12.49 14.43
CA LEU A 91 -20.82 -13.77 14.02
C LEU A 91 -21.40 -13.77 12.59
N GLY A 92 -21.19 -12.71 11.81
CA GLY A 92 -21.62 -12.61 10.41
C GLY A 92 -23.12 -12.88 10.23
N PRO A 93 -23.54 -13.92 9.47
CA PRO A 93 -24.94 -14.19 9.17
C PRO A 93 -25.77 -14.68 10.38
N ALA A 94 -25.12 -15.05 11.49
CA ALA A 94 -25.85 -15.46 12.70
C ALA A 94 -26.72 -14.33 13.27
N SER A 95 -26.41 -13.06 12.95
CA SER A 95 -27.23 -11.90 13.34
C SER A 95 -28.64 -11.92 12.73
N PHE A 96 -28.85 -12.65 11.63
CA PHE A 96 -30.18 -12.79 11.01
C PHE A 96 -31.06 -13.83 11.72
N VAL A 97 -30.45 -14.79 12.41
CA VAL A 97 -31.17 -15.82 13.20
C VAL A 97 -31.33 -15.36 14.64
N TYR A 98 -30.26 -14.81 15.21
CA TYR A 98 -30.21 -14.30 16.57
C TYR A 98 -30.10 -12.78 16.54
N ILE A 99 -31.23 -12.09 16.67
CA ILE A 99 -31.32 -10.62 16.59
C ILE A 99 -30.45 -9.89 17.63
N GLY A 100 -30.05 -10.55 18.71
CA GLY A 100 -29.13 -10.00 19.72
C GLY A 100 -27.64 -10.13 19.36
N ALA A 101 -27.28 -10.85 18.31
CA ALA A 101 -25.90 -11.03 17.85
C ALA A 101 -25.45 -9.84 16.97
N THR A 102 -25.63 -8.62 17.47
CA THR A 102 -25.26 -7.37 16.77
C THR A 102 -23.82 -6.95 17.02
N HIS A 103 -23.14 -7.59 17.97
CA HIS A 103 -21.78 -7.24 18.35
C HIS A 103 -20.78 -7.32 17.18
N SER A 104 -19.86 -6.36 17.18
CA SER A 104 -18.83 -6.13 16.19
C SER A 104 -17.51 -6.78 16.59
N ARG A 105 -16.59 -6.92 15.62
CA ARG A 105 -15.21 -7.37 15.89
C ARG A 105 -14.36 -6.35 16.63
N PHE A 106 -14.87 -5.14 16.86
CA PHE A 106 -14.14 -4.09 17.56
C PHE A 106 -14.24 -4.21 19.08
N GLU A 107 -15.42 -4.63 19.58
CA GLU A 107 -15.66 -4.77 21.02
C GLU A 107 -15.31 -6.17 21.56
N HIS A 108 -15.30 -7.17 20.67
CA HIS A 108 -14.83 -8.52 20.97
C HIS A 108 -13.30 -8.58 21.06
#